data_AF-A0AAV7JRS6-F1
#
_entry.id   AF-A0AAV7JRS6-F1
#
_cell.length_a   1.000
_cell.length_b   1.000
_cell.length_c   1.000
_cell.angle_alpha   90.00
_cell.angle_beta   90.00
_cell.angle_gamma   90.00
#
_symmetry.space_group_name_H-M   'P 1'
#
loop_
_entity.id
_entity.type
_entity.pdbx_description
1 polymer ?
#
loop_
_entity_poly.entity_id
_entity_poly.type
_entity_poly.pdbx_seq_one_letter_code
_entity_poly.pdbx_strand_id
1 'polypeptide(L)'
;MASKDDNFNLKWRAYIEFRAILKIQPVQIFSELQEILCVDCPSRSTVERWTTRFRSGDADVTDLPRSGRPVSATTSENIALIESMVMEDKCITVNQLKQSMEISSGAIHTILTTELGYRSICGKWVPHKLSENQRGRASKFDKKYRKYRPKTGTRGMKILIDNASSHTAKLSKNFLDVEGLELLPHPPYSLDLAPCDFGYFPSLKYTFKAKILTHYKHSERACTST
;
A
#
# COMPACT_ATOMS: atom_id res chain seq x y z
N MET A 1 8.72 9.88 -17.91
CA MET A 1 10.02 9.90 -18.62
C MET A 1 9.80 10.74 -19.88
N ALA A 2 10.41 11.92 -19.97
CA ALA A 2 10.29 12.75 -21.17
C ALA A 2 10.84 11.97 -22.38
N SER A 3 10.09 11.96 -23.48
CA SER A 3 10.49 11.24 -24.68
C SER A 3 11.77 11.86 -25.25
N LYS A 4 12.55 11.09 -26.03
CA LYS A 4 13.80 11.58 -26.63
C LYS A 4 13.57 12.84 -27.50
N ASP A 5 12.36 12.97 -28.04
CA ASP A 5 11.92 14.08 -28.89
C ASP A 5 11.57 15.35 -28.09
N ASP A 6 11.13 15.22 -26.84
CA ASP A 6 10.83 16.38 -25.99
C ASP A 6 12.11 17.18 -25.69
N ASN A 7 13.20 16.48 -25.36
CA ASN A 7 14.49 17.11 -25.08
C ASN A 7 15.07 17.82 -26.32
N PHE A 8 14.84 17.28 -27.51
CA PHE A 8 15.24 17.94 -28.75
C PHE A 8 14.45 19.22 -29.00
N ASN A 9 13.14 19.18 -28.77
CA ASN A 9 12.26 20.35 -28.92
C ASN A 9 12.58 21.48 -27.95
N LEU A 10 12.96 21.16 -26.71
CA LEU A 10 13.38 22.17 -25.74
C LEU A 10 14.61 22.97 -26.23
N LYS A 11 15.58 22.31 -26.89
CA LYS A 11 16.85 22.95 -27.29
C LYS A 11 16.63 24.08 -28.29
N TRP A 12 15.88 23.83 -29.36
CA TRP A 12 15.65 24.84 -30.37
C TRP A 12 14.64 25.91 -29.91
N ARG A 13 13.72 25.59 -28.99
CA ARG A 13 12.85 26.60 -28.36
C ARG A 13 13.63 27.56 -27.47
N ALA A 14 14.56 27.05 -26.66
CA ALA A 14 15.47 27.87 -25.86
C ALA A 14 16.36 28.75 -26.77
N TYR A 15 16.81 28.22 -27.91
CA TYR A 15 17.54 29.02 -28.90
C TYR A 15 16.69 30.20 -29.42
N ILE A 16 15.44 29.94 -29.80
CA ILE A 16 14.53 30.99 -30.26
C ILE A 16 14.28 32.02 -29.16
N GLU A 17 14.14 31.59 -27.89
CA GLU A 17 13.95 32.48 -26.74
C GLU A 17 15.09 33.51 -26.63
N PHE A 18 16.34 33.05 -26.59
CA PHE A 18 17.50 33.93 -26.51
C PHE A 18 17.58 34.90 -27.70
N ARG A 19 17.30 34.40 -28.92
CA ARG A 19 17.31 35.23 -30.14
C ARG A 19 16.17 36.25 -30.16
N ALA A 20 15.00 35.90 -29.61
CA ALA A 20 13.85 36.78 -29.49
C ALA A 20 14.12 37.93 -28.51
N ILE A 21 14.80 37.66 -27.39
CA ILE A 21 15.25 38.67 -26.41
C ILE A 21 16.24 39.65 -27.06
N LEU A 22 17.14 39.14 -27.91
CA LEU A 22 18.06 39.96 -28.72
C LEU A 22 17.37 40.72 -29.86
N LYS A 23 16.04 40.65 -29.97
CA LYS A 23 15.21 41.34 -30.99
C LYS A 23 15.59 40.98 -32.43
N ILE A 24 16.20 39.81 -32.65
CA ILE A 24 16.51 39.30 -33.98
C ILE A 24 15.20 38.94 -34.70
N GLN A 25 15.15 39.18 -36.01
CA GLN A 25 13.95 38.92 -36.80
C GLN A 25 13.73 37.42 -37.01
N PRO A 26 12.48 36.91 -36.98
CA PRO A 26 12.19 35.48 -37.10
C PRO A 26 12.78 34.81 -38.35
N VAL A 27 12.86 35.56 -39.46
CA VAL A 27 13.45 35.09 -40.72
C VAL A 27 14.92 34.71 -40.53
N GLN A 28 15.68 35.54 -39.83
CA GLN A 28 17.08 35.28 -39.55
C GLN A 28 17.25 34.11 -38.57
N ILE A 29 16.39 34.03 -37.55
CA ILE A 29 16.38 32.90 -36.60
C ILE A 29 16.12 31.57 -37.33
N PHE A 30 15.20 31.56 -38.30
CA PHE A 30 14.90 30.38 -39.10
C PHE A 30 16.10 29.96 -39.97
N SER A 31 16.77 30.90 -40.64
CA SER A 31 17.98 30.60 -41.43
C SER A 31 19.08 29.98 -40.57
N GLU A 32 19.35 30.55 -39.39
CA GLU A 32 20.35 30.02 -38.45
C GLU A 32 19.97 28.62 -37.95
N LEU A 33 18.70 28.39 -37.61
CA LEU A 33 18.22 27.06 -37.20
C LEU A 33 18.28 26.04 -38.34
N GLN A 34 18.04 26.46 -39.57
CA GLN A 34 18.11 25.59 -40.75
C GLN A 34 19.54 25.13 -41.02
N GLU A 35 20.54 25.99 -40.80
CA GLU A 35 21.95 25.60 -40.88
C GLU A 35 22.37 24.63 -39.77
N ILE A 36 21.86 24.82 -38.55
CA ILE A 36 22.24 24.00 -37.39
C ILE A 36 21.54 22.63 -37.39
N LEU A 37 20.24 22.60 -37.68
CA LEU A 37 19.38 21.42 -37.49
C LEU A 37 19.04 20.69 -38.80
N CYS A 38 19.28 21.31 -39.96
CA CYS A 38 19.02 20.75 -41.29
C CYS A 38 17.65 20.05 -41.39
N VAL A 39 17.65 18.72 -41.30
CA VAL A 39 16.48 17.85 -41.50
C VAL A 39 15.43 18.01 -40.39
N ASP A 40 15.87 18.26 -39.16
CA ASP A 40 15.01 18.34 -37.98
C ASP A 40 14.61 19.78 -37.64
N CYS A 41 14.78 20.71 -38.59
CA CYS A 41 14.48 22.13 -38.38
C CYS A 41 12.96 22.37 -38.29
N PRO A 42 12.46 23.11 -37.28
CA PRO A 42 11.05 23.48 -37.21
C PRO A 42 10.66 24.39 -38.39
N SER A 43 9.40 24.34 -38.81
CA SER A 43 8.91 25.20 -39.88
C SER A 43 9.08 26.68 -39.54
N ARG A 44 9.27 27.53 -40.56
CA ARG A 44 9.33 28.99 -40.40
C ARG A 44 8.15 29.55 -39.60
N SER A 45 6.95 29.04 -39.86
CA SER A 45 5.73 29.40 -39.11
C SER A 45 5.81 29.04 -37.62
N THR A 46 6.44 27.91 -37.29
CA THR A 46 6.70 27.51 -35.90
C THR A 46 7.68 28.47 -35.24
N VAL A 47 8.77 28.84 -35.93
CA VAL A 47 9.75 29.83 -35.43
C VAL A 47 9.10 31.19 -35.19
N GLU A 48 8.28 31.69 -36.12
CA GLU A 48 7.53 32.95 -35.99
C GLU A 48 6.55 32.91 -34.81
N ARG A 49 5.81 31.80 -34.64
CA ARG A 49 4.89 31.61 -33.50
C ARG A 49 5.62 31.66 -32.17
N TRP A 50 6.73 30.92 -32.04
CA TRP A 50 7.53 30.91 -30.81
C TRP A 50 8.19 32.26 -30.54
N THR A 51 8.73 32.93 -31.57
CA THR A 51 9.32 34.27 -31.42
C THR A 51 8.28 35.28 -30.94
N THR A 52 7.05 35.22 -31.47
CA THR A 52 5.94 36.08 -31.04
C THR A 52 5.56 35.80 -29.60
N ARG A 53 5.44 34.51 -29.22
CA ARG A 53 5.16 34.07 -27.85
C ARG A 53 6.19 34.62 -26.85
N PHE A 54 7.48 34.46 -27.12
CA PHE A 54 8.54 34.98 -26.25
C PHE A 54 8.55 36.52 -26.19
N ARG A 55 8.31 37.20 -27.32
CA ARG A 55 8.20 38.68 -27.34
C ARG A 55 7.00 39.19 -26.54
N SER A 56 5.94 38.39 -26.40
CA SER A 56 4.78 38.72 -25.56
C SER A 56 5.00 38.49 -24.05
N GLY A 57 6.19 38.03 -23.64
CA GLY A 57 6.57 37.85 -22.24
C GLY A 57 6.33 36.45 -21.66
N ASP A 58 5.88 35.49 -22.47
CA ASP A 58 5.75 34.10 -22.06
C ASP A 58 7.08 33.36 -22.31
N ALA A 59 7.87 33.18 -21.25
CA ALA A 59 9.21 32.57 -21.28
C ALA A 59 9.21 31.04 -21.14
N ASP A 60 8.05 30.38 -21.13
CA ASP A 60 8.00 28.93 -20.95
C ASP A 60 8.34 28.19 -22.25
N VAL A 61 9.49 27.50 -22.26
CA VAL A 61 9.98 26.65 -23.36
C VAL A 61 9.27 25.29 -23.43
N THR A 62 8.52 24.91 -22.39
CA THR A 62 7.81 23.63 -22.34
C THR A 62 6.44 23.69 -23.02
N ASP A 63 5.92 22.52 -23.39
CA ASP A 63 4.54 22.40 -23.85
C ASP A 63 3.61 22.59 -22.65
N LEU A 64 2.59 23.44 -22.79
CA LEU A 64 1.50 23.50 -21.84
C LEU A 64 0.81 22.13 -21.74
N PRO A 65 0.20 21.80 -20.59
CA PRO A 65 -0.62 20.61 -20.47
C PRO A 65 -1.62 20.56 -21.62
N ARG A 66 -1.55 19.50 -22.44
CA ARG A 66 -2.48 19.34 -23.55
C ARG A 66 -3.88 19.17 -22.97
N SER A 67 -4.85 19.91 -23.50
CA SER A 67 -6.26 19.67 -23.19
C SER A 67 -6.63 18.28 -23.72
N GLY A 68 -6.62 17.29 -22.83
CA GLY A 68 -7.11 15.95 -23.13
C GLY A 68 -8.62 15.96 -23.34
N ARG A 69 -9.16 14.83 -23.82
CA ARG A 69 -10.61 14.60 -23.81
C ARG A 69 -11.07 14.60 -22.34
N PRO A 70 -12.12 15.37 -21.97
CA PRO A 70 -12.66 15.29 -20.61
C PRO A 70 -13.15 13.87 -20.36
N VAL A 71 -12.67 13.27 -19.27
CA VAL A 71 -13.13 11.93 -18.86
C VAL A 71 -14.48 12.10 -18.21
N SER A 72 -15.55 11.88 -18.96
CA SER A 72 -16.95 12.14 -18.54
C SER A 72 -17.36 11.39 -17.26
N ALA A 73 -16.65 10.32 -16.91
CA ALA A 73 -16.96 9.52 -15.74
C ALA A 73 -16.25 9.99 -14.46
N THR A 74 -15.16 10.76 -14.56
CA THR A 74 -14.33 11.20 -13.42
C THR A 74 -14.76 12.58 -12.94
N THR A 75 -16.06 12.80 -12.81
CA THR A 75 -16.60 14.04 -12.24
C THR A 75 -16.43 14.04 -10.73
N SER A 76 -16.31 15.22 -10.12
CA SER A 76 -16.19 15.37 -8.66
C SER A 76 -17.37 14.72 -7.91
N GLU A 77 -18.56 14.72 -8.52
CA GLU A 77 -19.76 14.07 -8.01
C GLU A 77 -19.61 12.54 -7.97
N ASN A 78 -19.16 11.91 -9.07
CA ASN A 78 -18.95 10.47 -9.12
C ASN A 78 -17.85 10.03 -8.16
N ILE A 79 -16.79 10.83 -8.03
CA ILE A 79 -15.71 10.57 -7.07
C ILE A 79 -16.26 10.55 -5.63
N ALA A 80 -17.01 11.60 -5.25
CA ALA A 80 -17.59 11.71 -3.92
C ALA A 80 -18.59 10.58 -3.62
N LEU A 81 -19.41 10.19 -4.61
CA LEU A 81 -20.37 9.11 -4.43
C LEU A 81 -19.65 7.76 -4.26
N ILE A 82 -18.65 7.43 -5.09
CA ILE A 82 -17.85 6.21 -4.93
C ILE A 82 -17.14 6.19 -3.57
N GLU A 83 -16.57 7.32 -3.15
CA GLU A 83 -15.92 7.44 -1.84
C GLU A 83 -16.92 7.14 -0.71
N SER A 84 -18.14 7.69 -0.78
CA SER A 84 -19.17 7.46 0.23
C SER A 84 -19.57 5.98 0.33
N MET A 85 -19.73 5.29 -0.81
CA MET A 85 -20.08 3.87 -0.85
C MET A 85 -18.98 2.98 -0.29
N VAL A 86 -17.71 3.29 -0.59
CA VAL A 86 -16.56 2.54 -0.06
C VAL A 86 -16.39 2.77 1.44
N MET A 87 -16.73 3.97 1.94
CA MET A 87 -16.68 4.28 3.37
C MET A 87 -17.76 3.54 4.16
N GLU A 88 -18.93 3.31 3.56
CA GLU A 88 -20.01 2.50 4.14
C GLU A 88 -19.66 1.00 4.14
N ASP A 89 -19.25 0.46 2.99
CA ASP A 89 -18.76 -0.92 2.85
C ASP A 89 -17.38 -0.97 2.20
N LYS A 90 -16.36 -1.16 3.02
CA LYS A 90 -14.96 -1.27 2.59
C LYS A 90 -14.67 -2.52 1.77
N CYS A 91 -15.59 -3.47 1.70
CA CYS A 91 -15.50 -4.69 0.92
C CYS A 91 -16.35 -4.66 -0.36
N ILE A 92 -16.93 -3.50 -0.71
CA ILE A 92 -17.76 -3.35 -1.91
C ILE A 92 -16.97 -3.69 -3.18
N THR A 93 -17.62 -4.43 -4.08
CA THR A 93 -17.01 -4.84 -5.35
C THR A 93 -17.22 -3.80 -6.44
N VAL A 94 -16.30 -3.76 -7.42
CA VAL A 94 -16.45 -2.89 -8.61
C VAL A 94 -17.74 -3.20 -9.38
N ASN A 95 -18.20 -4.45 -9.37
CA ASN A 95 -19.47 -4.82 -10.02
C ASN A 95 -20.68 -4.26 -9.29
N GLN A 96 -20.67 -4.24 -7.95
CA GLN A 96 -21.73 -3.60 -7.17
C GLN A 96 -21.73 -2.08 -7.40
N LEU A 97 -20.57 -1.44 -7.42
CA LEU A 97 -20.43 -0.01 -7.76
C LEU A 97 -20.97 0.31 -9.16
N LYS A 98 -20.71 -0.56 -10.14
CA LYS A 98 -21.25 -0.45 -11.51
C LYS A 98 -22.77 -0.69 -11.58
N GLN A 99 -23.33 -1.47 -10.67
CA GLN A 99 -24.79 -1.68 -10.62
C GLN A 99 -25.50 -0.51 -9.95
N SER A 100 -24.86 0.12 -8.96
CA SER A 100 -25.40 1.32 -8.29
C SER A 100 -25.21 2.60 -9.09
N MET A 101 -24.13 2.67 -9.87
CA MET A 101 -23.78 3.83 -10.68
C MET A 101 -23.65 3.40 -12.15
N GLU A 102 -24.24 4.14 -13.09
CA GLU A 102 -24.14 3.86 -14.53
C GLU A 102 -22.75 4.19 -15.12
N ILE A 103 -21.70 3.78 -14.42
CA ILE A 103 -20.29 4.05 -14.73
C ILE A 103 -19.62 2.75 -15.15
N SER A 104 -18.74 2.84 -16.15
CA SER A 104 -17.95 1.69 -16.58
C SER A 104 -16.99 1.21 -15.48
N SER A 105 -16.73 -0.10 -15.41
CA SER A 105 -15.76 -0.68 -14.47
C SER A 105 -14.37 -0.05 -14.59
N GLY A 106 -13.95 0.34 -15.80
CA GLY A 106 -12.66 0.99 -16.03
C GLY A 106 -12.58 2.36 -15.36
N ALA A 107 -13.63 3.17 -15.47
CA ALA A 107 -13.69 4.46 -14.79
C ALA A 107 -13.75 4.32 -13.27
N ILE A 108 -14.51 3.35 -12.75
CA ILE A 108 -14.52 3.04 -11.31
C ILE A 108 -13.12 2.67 -10.83
N HIS A 109 -12.39 1.84 -11.58
CA HIS A 109 -11.00 1.52 -11.27
C HIS A 109 -10.11 2.76 -11.23
N THR A 110 -10.18 3.63 -12.25
CA THR A 110 -9.42 4.89 -12.28
C THR A 110 -9.75 5.79 -11.09
N ILE A 111 -11.03 5.93 -10.73
CA ILE A 111 -11.44 6.73 -9.59
C ILE A 111 -10.87 6.15 -8.29
N LEU A 112 -11.03 4.84 -8.07
CA LEU A 112 -10.53 4.19 -6.85
C LEU A 112 -9.00 4.29 -6.73
N THR A 113 -8.24 4.03 -7.81
CA THR A 113 -6.78 3.95 -7.71
C THR A 113 -6.06 5.28 -7.93
N THR A 114 -6.51 6.08 -8.91
CA THR A 114 -5.81 7.29 -9.36
C THR A 114 -6.28 8.52 -8.61
N GLU A 115 -7.60 8.70 -8.48
CA GLU A 115 -8.18 9.89 -7.83
C GLU A 115 -8.21 9.73 -6.29
N LEU A 116 -8.68 8.59 -5.79
CA LEU A 116 -8.80 8.32 -4.34
C LEU A 116 -7.55 7.66 -3.73
N GLY A 117 -6.66 7.10 -4.55
CA GLY A 117 -5.42 6.46 -4.07
C GLY A 117 -5.66 5.15 -3.30
N TYR A 118 -6.82 4.53 -3.44
CA TYR A 118 -7.15 3.28 -2.76
C TYR A 118 -6.48 2.08 -3.40
N ARG A 119 -6.22 1.07 -2.55
CA ARG A 119 -5.70 -0.23 -2.97
C ARG A 119 -6.56 -1.34 -2.38
N SER A 120 -6.77 -2.39 -3.16
CA SER A 120 -7.39 -3.61 -2.63
C SER A 120 -6.42 -4.35 -1.72
N ILE A 121 -6.91 -4.78 -0.56
CA ILE A 121 -6.15 -5.56 0.42
C ILE A 121 -6.97 -6.80 0.76
N CYS A 122 -6.34 -7.97 0.74
CA CYS A 122 -7.01 -9.19 1.19
C CYS A 122 -7.32 -9.10 2.69
N GLY A 123 -8.55 -9.44 3.06
CA GLY A 123 -8.95 -9.55 4.46
C GLY A 123 -8.04 -10.53 5.23
N LYS A 124 -7.78 -10.23 6.51
CA LYS A 124 -7.06 -11.15 7.40
C LYS A 124 -8.01 -12.22 7.91
N TRP A 125 -7.59 -13.48 7.83
CA TRP A 125 -8.37 -14.57 8.43
C TRP A 125 -8.36 -14.44 9.96
N VAL A 126 -9.55 -14.50 10.56
CA VAL A 126 -9.73 -14.42 12.02
C VAL A 126 -10.30 -15.77 12.50
N PRO A 127 -9.67 -16.43 13.48
CA PRO A 127 -10.05 -17.78 13.90
C PRO A 127 -11.48 -17.91 14.43
N HIS A 128 -12.01 -16.85 15.03
CA HIS A 128 -13.30 -16.90 15.68
C HIS A 128 -14.00 -15.53 15.71
N LYS A 129 -15.32 -15.52 15.56
CA LYS A 129 -16.14 -14.32 15.77
C LYS A 129 -16.40 -14.14 17.26
N LEU A 130 -15.55 -13.35 17.92
CA LEU A 130 -15.66 -13.09 19.35
C LEU A 130 -16.94 -12.33 19.72
N SER A 131 -17.57 -12.74 20.82
CA SER A 131 -18.62 -11.95 21.48
C SER A 131 -18.03 -10.75 22.22
N GLU A 132 -18.86 -9.75 22.53
CA GLU A 132 -18.43 -8.54 23.25
C GLU A 132 -17.79 -8.88 24.60
N ASN A 133 -18.36 -9.84 25.33
CA ASN A 133 -17.82 -10.33 26.59
C ASN A 133 -16.43 -10.97 26.43
N GLN A 134 -16.22 -11.77 25.38
CA GLN A 134 -14.92 -12.39 25.09
C GLN A 134 -13.86 -11.34 24.73
N ARG A 135 -14.24 -10.37 23.88
CA ARG A 135 -13.36 -9.24 23.50
C ARG A 135 -12.97 -8.41 24.72
N GLY A 136 -13.91 -8.12 25.61
CA GLY A 136 -13.65 -7.42 26.85
C GLY A 136 -12.67 -8.16 27.77
N ARG A 137 -12.78 -9.50 27.85
CA ARG A 137 -11.84 -10.34 28.60
C ARG A 137 -10.44 -10.32 27.99
N ALA A 138 -10.33 -10.46 26.66
CA ALA A 138 -9.06 -10.40 25.94
C ALA A 138 -8.35 -9.05 26.12
N SER A 139 -9.06 -7.93 25.96
CA SER A 139 -8.49 -6.59 26.15
C SER A 139 -8.02 -6.35 27.59
N LYS A 140 -8.77 -6.85 28.59
CA LYS A 140 -8.36 -6.77 30.00
C LYS A 140 -7.12 -7.62 30.28
N PHE A 141 -7.03 -8.80 29.66
CA PHE A 141 -5.88 -9.68 29.79
C PHE A 141 -4.63 -9.03 29.20
N ASP A 142 -4.69 -8.54 27.96
CA ASP A 142 -3.57 -7.88 27.28
C ASP A 142 -2.99 -6.70 28.09
N LYS A 143 -3.87 -5.83 28.63
CA LYS A 143 -3.47 -4.73 29.52
C LYS A 143 -2.76 -5.22 30.79
N LYS A 144 -3.14 -6.38 31.32
CA LYS A 144 -2.54 -6.97 32.53
C LYS A 144 -1.29 -7.79 32.23
N TYR A 145 -1.16 -8.36 31.04
CA TYR A 145 -0.05 -9.22 30.64
C TYR A 145 1.31 -8.56 30.90
N ARG A 146 1.45 -7.28 30.55
CA ARG A 146 2.68 -6.50 30.84
C ARG A 146 3.03 -6.39 32.32
N LYS A 147 2.04 -6.43 33.22
CA LYS A 147 2.25 -6.39 34.68
C LYS A 147 2.71 -7.73 35.24
N TYR A 148 2.29 -8.84 34.61
CA TYR A 148 2.66 -10.18 35.03
C TYR A 148 4.03 -10.63 34.54
N ARG A 149 4.61 -9.91 33.56
CA ARG A 149 5.96 -10.17 33.08
C ARG A 149 6.98 -9.85 34.17
N PRO A 150 7.78 -10.83 34.64
CA PRO A 150 8.84 -10.57 35.61
C PRO A 150 9.86 -9.59 35.02
N LYS A 151 10.31 -8.63 35.81
CA LYS A 151 11.33 -7.64 35.39
C LYS A 151 12.74 -8.22 35.38
N THR A 152 13.02 -9.18 36.27
CA THR A 152 14.32 -9.83 36.44
C THR A 152 14.15 -11.23 37.03
N GLY A 153 14.83 -12.22 36.44
CA GLY A 153 14.84 -13.61 36.91
C GLY A 153 13.51 -14.35 36.74
N THR A 154 13.43 -15.57 37.29
CA THR A 154 12.27 -16.47 37.22
C THR A 154 11.38 -16.41 38.47
N ARG A 155 11.78 -15.64 39.50
CA ARG A 155 11.04 -15.51 40.75
C ARG A 155 9.71 -14.79 40.51
N GLY A 156 8.60 -15.43 40.85
CA GLY A 156 7.24 -14.90 40.60
C GLY A 156 6.79 -15.04 39.14
N MET A 157 7.46 -15.89 38.35
CA MET A 157 7.01 -16.23 37.01
C MET A 157 5.66 -16.92 37.05
N LYS A 158 4.75 -16.48 36.20
CA LYS A 158 3.44 -17.09 36.01
C LYS A 158 3.37 -17.77 34.65
N ILE A 159 2.74 -18.94 34.60
CA ILE A 159 2.65 -19.76 33.40
C ILE A 159 1.45 -19.31 32.58
N LEU A 160 1.65 -19.10 31.28
CA LEU A 160 0.58 -18.85 30.32
C LEU A 160 0.45 -20.05 29.39
N ILE A 161 -0.65 -20.78 29.52
CA ILE A 161 -1.05 -21.88 28.62
C ILE A 161 -2.49 -21.66 28.15
N ASP A 162 -2.86 -22.29 27.06
CA ASP A 162 -4.21 -22.25 26.50
C ASP A 162 -5.20 -23.09 27.34
N ASN A 163 -6.49 -22.91 27.08
CA ASN A 163 -7.57 -23.58 27.81
C ASN A 163 -7.91 -24.98 27.28
N ALA A 164 -6.93 -25.71 26.73
CA ALA A 164 -7.14 -27.08 26.27
C ALA A 164 -7.67 -27.99 27.41
N SER A 165 -8.42 -29.03 27.06
CA SER A 165 -9.01 -29.94 28.04
C SER A 165 -7.97 -30.61 28.94
N SER A 166 -6.80 -30.97 28.39
CA SER A 166 -5.66 -31.52 29.13
C SER A 166 -5.09 -30.52 30.14
N HIS A 167 -5.05 -29.23 29.82
CA HIS A 167 -4.51 -28.17 30.69
C HIS A 167 -5.49 -27.75 31.78
N THR A 168 -6.79 -27.90 31.53
CA THR A 168 -7.85 -27.58 32.49
C THR A 168 -8.28 -28.76 33.35
N ALA A 169 -7.79 -29.97 33.04
CA ALA A 169 -8.04 -31.19 33.79
C ALA A 169 -7.59 -31.08 35.25
N LYS A 170 -8.31 -31.77 36.14
CA LYS A 170 -8.05 -31.76 37.59
C LYS A 170 -6.64 -32.24 37.93
N LEU A 171 -6.16 -33.28 37.25
CA LEU A 171 -4.80 -33.82 37.46
C LEU A 171 -3.73 -32.75 37.19
N SER A 172 -3.85 -32.02 36.09
CA SER A 172 -2.92 -30.95 35.70
C SER A 172 -2.95 -29.79 36.69
N LYS A 173 -4.15 -29.37 37.13
CA LYS A 173 -4.30 -28.32 38.15
C LYS A 173 -3.66 -28.72 39.48
N ASN A 174 -3.93 -29.93 39.95
CA ASN A 174 -3.35 -30.44 41.20
C ASN A 174 -1.82 -30.47 41.14
N PHE A 175 -1.25 -30.89 40.00
CA PHE A 175 0.21 -30.90 39.82
C PHE A 175 0.80 -29.49 39.90
N LEU A 176 0.18 -28.51 39.24
CA LEU A 176 0.64 -27.11 39.28
C LEU A 176 0.56 -26.52 40.69
N ASP A 177 -0.48 -26.86 41.45
CA ASP A 177 -0.63 -26.43 42.84
C ASP A 177 0.47 -27.04 43.75
N VAL A 178 0.79 -28.33 43.57
CA VAL A 178 1.85 -29.01 44.33
C VAL A 178 3.23 -28.40 44.02
N GLU A 179 3.50 -28.09 42.76
CA GLU A 179 4.76 -27.49 42.32
C GLU A 179 4.84 -25.98 42.59
N GLY A 180 3.76 -25.36 43.11
CA GLY A 180 3.70 -23.93 43.40
C GLY A 180 3.75 -23.04 42.15
N LEU A 181 3.31 -23.55 41.00
CA LEU A 181 3.33 -22.85 39.72
C LEU A 181 1.99 -22.15 39.46
N GLU A 182 2.00 -20.81 39.46
CA GLU A 182 0.77 -20.03 39.25
C GLU A 182 0.43 -19.86 37.76
N LEU A 183 -0.81 -20.21 37.40
CA LEU A 183 -1.35 -20.00 36.05
C LEU A 183 -1.94 -18.60 35.85
N LEU A 184 -1.66 -18.00 34.70
CA LEU A 184 -2.35 -16.82 34.22
C LEU A 184 -3.70 -17.18 33.60
N PRO A 185 -4.77 -16.41 33.87
CA PRO A 185 -6.08 -16.67 33.30
C PRO A 185 -6.08 -16.31 31.80
N HIS A 186 -6.01 -17.33 30.93
CA HIS A 186 -6.06 -17.14 29.48
C HIS A 186 -7.51 -16.96 28.99
N PRO A 187 -7.83 -15.92 28.19
CA PRO A 187 -9.16 -15.73 27.63
C PRO A 187 -9.51 -16.79 26.56
N PRO A 188 -10.80 -17.13 26.39
CA PRO A 188 -11.21 -18.10 25.38
C PRO A 188 -11.02 -17.56 23.95
N TYR A 189 -10.62 -18.43 23.02
CA TYR A 189 -10.43 -18.13 21.59
C TYR A 189 -9.46 -16.99 21.27
N SER A 190 -8.45 -16.78 22.13
CA SER A 190 -7.46 -15.71 21.96
C SER A 190 -6.07 -16.26 21.59
N LEU A 191 -5.99 -16.96 20.46
CA LEU A 191 -4.72 -17.50 19.93
C LEU A 191 -3.67 -16.39 19.68
N ASP A 192 -4.12 -15.16 19.45
CA ASP A 192 -3.29 -13.97 19.34
C ASP A 192 -2.56 -13.59 20.65
N LEU A 193 -3.02 -14.10 21.80
CA LEU A 193 -2.41 -13.87 23.11
C LEU A 193 -1.56 -15.06 23.60
N ALA A 194 -1.63 -16.20 22.92
CA ALA A 194 -0.81 -17.37 23.23
C ALA A 194 0.60 -17.20 22.61
N PRO A 195 1.69 -17.18 23.41
CA PRO A 195 3.04 -16.92 22.89
C PRO A 195 3.49 -17.92 21.84
N CYS A 196 3.07 -19.18 21.96
CA CYS A 196 3.37 -20.24 21.00
C CYS A 196 2.68 -19.98 19.66
N ASP A 197 1.40 -19.63 19.66
CA ASP A 197 0.60 -19.41 18.45
C ASP A 197 0.96 -18.10 17.73
N PHE A 198 1.19 -17.03 18.49
CA PHE A 198 1.55 -15.72 17.92
C PHE A 198 3.02 -15.66 17.46
N GLY A 199 3.94 -16.29 18.19
CA GLY A 199 5.38 -16.11 17.98
C GLY A 199 6.07 -17.35 17.43
N TYR A 200 6.08 -18.43 18.21
CA TYR A 200 6.91 -19.60 17.92
C TYR A 200 6.44 -20.38 16.67
N PHE A 201 5.16 -20.73 16.59
CA PHE A 201 4.64 -21.53 15.48
C PHE A 201 4.71 -20.82 14.12
N PRO A 202 4.50 -19.50 13.99
CA PRO A 202 4.76 -18.80 12.74
C PRO A 202 6.20 -18.92 12.26
N SER A 203 7.18 -18.76 13.14
CA SER A 203 8.60 -18.95 12.82
C SER A 203 8.87 -20.38 12.35
N LEU A 204 8.32 -21.36 13.06
CA LEU A 204 8.44 -22.76 12.73
C LEU A 204 7.78 -23.10 11.38
N LYS A 205 6.58 -22.57 11.11
CA LYS A 205 5.88 -22.70 9.81
C LYS A 205 6.69 -22.12 8.67
N TYR A 206 7.40 -21.03 8.90
CA TYR A 206 8.33 -20.47 7.92
C TYR A 206 9.48 -21.44 7.62
N THR A 207 10.09 -22.01 8.67
CA THR A 207 11.14 -23.03 8.53
C THR A 207 10.67 -24.26 7.75
N PHE A 208 9.40 -24.64 7.89
CA PHE A 208 8.80 -25.77 7.18
C PHE A 208 8.27 -25.46 5.78
N LYS A 209 8.17 -24.18 5.41
CA LYS A 209 7.57 -23.78 4.14
C LYS A 209 8.31 -24.45 2.98
N ALA A 210 7.54 -25.10 2.09
CA ALA A 210 8.04 -25.82 0.92
C ALA A 210 8.98 -27.01 1.21
N LYS A 211 9.04 -27.52 2.45
CA LYS A 211 9.78 -28.76 2.78
C LYS A 211 8.84 -29.95 2.78
N ILE A 212 9.26 -31.05 2.17
CA ILE A 212 8.58 -32.35 2.28
C ILE A 212 9.33 -33.17 3.32
N LEU A 213 8.68 -33.44 4.45
CA LEU A 213 9.25 -34.23 5.53
C LEU A 213 8.74 -35.67 5.39
N THR A 214 9.55 -36.53 4.78
CA THR A 214 9.19 -37.94 4.53
C THR A 214 9.52 -38.87 5.69
N HIS A 215 10.40 -38.46 6.60
CA HIS A 215 10.90 -39.30 7.68
C HIS A 215 10.97 -38.51 9.00
N TYR A 216 10.69 -39.15 10.13
CA TYR A 216 10.66 -38.52 11.46
C TYR A 216 11.94 -37.73 11.79
N LYS A 217 13.11 -38.27 11.43
CA LYS A 217 14.41 -37.60 11.62
C LYS A 217 14.52 -36.27 10.86
N HIS A 218 13.80 -36.11 9.75
CA HIS A 218 13.75 -34.84 9.02
C HIS A 218 12.91 -33.80 9.78
N SER A 219 11.79 -34.19 10.40
CA SER A 219 11.02 -33.30 11.27
C SER A 219 11.79 -32.89 12.52
N GLU A 220 12.48 -33.83 13.17
CA GLU A 220 13.26 -33.54 14.40
C GLU A 220 14.38 -32.51 14.14
N ARG A 221 15.15 -32.70 13.07
CA ARG A 221 16.20 -31.74 12.65
C ARG A 221 15.63 -30.38 12.29
N ALA A 222 14.45 -30.35 11.66
CA ALA A 222 13.83 -29.11 11.24
C ALA A 222 13.21 -28.32 12.43
N CYS A 223 12.80 -29.00 13.51
CA CYS A 223 12.35 -28.36 14.74
C CYS A 223 13.51 -27.83 15.62
N THR A 224 14.71 -28.39 15.48
CA THR A 224 15.87 -28.09 16.34
C THR A 224 16.93 -27.18 15.69
N SER A 225 16.71 -26.77 14.43
CA SER A 225 17.65 -25.93 13.66
C SER A 225 17.35 -24.42 13.69
N THR A 226 16.31 -24.00 14.42
CA THR A 226 16.02 -22.59 14.74
C THR A 226 16.75 -22.11 15.97
#